data_AF-A0A7V0MA37-F1
#
_entry.id   AF-A0A7V0MA37-F1
#
_cell.length_a   1.000
_cell.length_b   1.000
_cell.length_c   1.000
_cell.angle_alpha   90.00
_cell.angle_beta   90.00
_cell.angle_gamma   90.00
#
_symmetry.space_group_name_H-M   'P 1'
#
loop_
_entity.id
_entity.type
_entity.pdbx_description
1 polymer ?
#
loop_
_entity_poly.entity_id
_entity_poly.type
_entity_poly.pdbx_seq_one_letter_code
_entity_poly.pdbx_strand_id
1 'polypeptide(L)'
;MSRIGVIQRYREYLPITEKTPVISLCEGDTPLIRADALEEMLGINYEIYLKFEGQNPTGSFKDRGMTVAVSKAKEEGMEAVMCASTGNTSASASAYAAKAKMKSFVVI
;
A
#
# COMPACT_ATOMS: atom_id res chain seq x y z
N MET A 1 11.33 -5.82 -14.33
CA MET A 1 11.36 -4.40 -13.91
C MET A 1 11.47 -4.36 -12.39
N SER A 2 12.23 -3.43 -11.82
CA SER A 2 12.25 -3.28 -10.35
C SER A 2 10.94 -2.63 -9.87
N ARG A 3 10.44 -3.04 -8.71
CA ARG A 3 9.28 -2.40 -8.07
C ARG A 3 9.74 -1.07 -7.45
N ILE A 4 9.26 0.05 -8.00
CA ILE A 4 9.68 1.41 -7.58
C ILE A 4 8.77 2.03 -6.50
N GLY A 5 7.66 1.38 -6.14
CA GLY A 5 6.67 1.90 -5.19
C GLY A 5 5.57 2.76 -5.84
N VAL A 6 4.47 2.95 -5.12
CA VAL A 6 3.29 3.69 -5.62
C VAL A 6 3.61 5.16 -5.85
N ILE A 7 4.30 5.80 -4.90
CA ILE A 7 4.61 7.24 -4.99
C ILE A 7 5.47 7.55 -6.21
N GLN A 8 6.53 6.76 -6.47
CA GLN A 8 7.41 7.02 -7.60
C GLN A 8 6.70 6.79 -8.94
N ARG A 9 5.86 5.76 -9.03
CA ARG A 9 5.14 5.42 -10.26
C ARG A 9 4.04 6.43 -10.61
N TYR A 10 3.32 6.94 -9.61
CA TYR A 10 2.11 7.75 -9.81
C TYR A 10 2.24 9.16 -9.22
N ARG A 11 3.48 9.67 -9.12
CA ARG A 11 3.79 10.94 -8.43
C ARG A 11 2.91 12.10 -8.88
N GLU A 12 2.67 12.21 -10.19
CA GLU A 12 1.89 13.29 -10.80
C GLU A 12 0.40 13.31 -10.37
N TYR A 13 -0.13 12.19 -9.88
CA TYR A 13 -1.52 12.05 -9.45
C TYR A 13 -1.69 12.13 -7.93
N LEU A 14 -0.60 12.30 -7.18
CA LEU A 14 -0.59 12.27 -5.72
C LEU A 14 -0.20 13.63 -5.15
N PRO A 15 -0.64 13.98 -3.91
CA PRO A 15 -0.31 15.26 -3.27
C PRO A 15 1.14 15.30 -2.73
N ILE A 16 2.11 14.93 -3.56
CA ILE A 16 3.52 14.75 -3.25
C ILE A 16 4.33 15.89 -3.86
N THR A 17 5.12 16.57 -3.05
CA THR A 17 6.00 17.67 -3.48
C THR A 17 7.46 17.20 -3.54
N GLU A 18 8.35 18.04 -4.08
CA GLU A 18 9.80 17.81 -4.00
C GLU A 18 10.35 17.76 -2.57
N LYS A 19 9.60 18.30 -1.60
CA LYS A 19 9.97 18.25 -0.18
C LYS A 19 9.46 16.98 0.52
N THR A 20 8.50 16.26 -0.08
CA THR A 20 7.93 15.07 0.53
C THR A 20 8.95 13.93 0.55
N PRO A 21 9.36 13.43 1.73
CA PRO A 21 10.21 12.26 1.81
C PRO A 21 9.42 11.03 1.36
N VAL A 22 9.98 10.26 0.42
CA VAL A 22 9.30 9.07 -0.11
C VAL A 22 9.56 7.87 0.80
N ILE A 23 8.58 7.51 1.62
CA ILE A 23 8.62 6.32 2.49
C ILE A 23 7.97 5.15 1.75
N SER A 24 8.78 4.38 1.04
CA SER A 24 8.33 3.24 0.22
C SER A 24 8.87 1.91 0.75
N LEU A 25 8.05 0.87 0.65
CA LEU A 25 8.44 -0.53 0.82
C LEU A 25 8.35 -1.28 -0.53
N CYS A 26 8.36 -0.53 -1.64
CA CYS A 26 8.15 -1.04 -2.99
C CYS A 26 6.76 -1.65 -3.21
N GLU A 27 5.75 -1.09 -2.54
CA GLU A 27 4.35 -1.49 -2.68
C GLU A 27 3.74 -1.18 -4.05
N GLY A 28 2.58 -1.78 -4.33
CA GLY A 28 1.92 -1.70 -5.63
C GLY A 28 2.51 -2.68 -6.63
N ASP A 29 2.21 -2.43 -7.91
CA ASP A 29 2.57 -3.33 -9.02
C ASP A 29 2.21 -4.81 -8.79
N THR A 30 1.10 -5.03 -8.08
CA THR A 30 0.60 -6.36 -7.75
C THR A 30 0.06 -7.07 -8.99
N PRO A 31 0.16 -8.40 -9.06
CA PRO A 31 -0.34 -9.17 -10.20
C PRO A 31 -1.81 -8.89 -10.51
N LEU A 32 -2.14 -8.88 -11.81
CA LEU A 32 -3.50 -8.98 -12.31
C LEU A 32 -3.61 -10.35 -12.97
N ILE A 33 -4.21 -11.31 -12.27
CA ILE A 33 -4.19 -12.73 -12.63
C ILE A 33 -5.51 -13.08 -13.29
N ARG A 34 -5.48 -13.59 -14.52
CA ARG A 34 -6.69 -14.15 -15.14
C ARG A 34 -7.09 -15.44 -14.44
N ALA A 35 -8.37 -15.60 -14.14
CA ALA A 35 -8.92 -16.76 -13.43
C ALA A 35 -9.78 -17.62 -14.37
N ASP A 36 -9.15 -18.22 -15.36
CA ASP A 36 -9.75 -19.12 -16.36
C ASP A 36 -10.54 -20.29 -15.74
N ALA A 37 -10.02 -20.91 -14.69
CA ALA A 37 -10.75 -21.97 -13.98
C ALA A 37 -12.07 -21.48 -13.34
N LEU A 38 -12.14 -20.22 -12.93
CA LEU A 38 -13.35 -19.61 -12.38
C LEU A 38 -14.34 -19.24 -13.49
N GLU A 39 -13.84 -18.78 -14.64
CA GLU A 39 -14.63 -18.54 -15.85
C GLU A 39 -15.36 -19.84 -16.26
N GLU A 40 -14.63 -20.96 -16.32
CA GLU A 40 -15.17 -22.30 -16.64
C GLU A 40 -16.19 -22.78 -15.61
N MET A 41 -15.85 -22.70 -14.31
CA MET A 41 -16.74 -23.14 -13.22
C MET A 41 -18.09 -22.40 -13.21
N LEU A 42 -18.10 -21.12 -13.60
CA LEU A 42 -19.31 -20.29 -13.64
C LEU A 42 -20.09 -20.42 -14.95
N GLY A 43 -19.51 -21.06 -15.99
CA GLY A 43 -20.14 -21.20 -17.31
C GLY A 43 -20.38 -19.87 -18.01
N ILE A 44 -19.54 -18.86 -17.76
CA ILE A 44 -19.69 -17.51 -18.31
C ILE A 44 -18.74 -17.27 -19.49
N ASN A 45 -19.11 -16.35 -20.37
CA ASN A 45 -18.26 -15.88 -21.47
C ASN A 45 -17.75 -14.46 -21.18
N TYR A 46 -17.18 -14.26 -20.00
CA TYR A 46 -16.54 -13.02 -19.57
C TYR A 46 -15.17 -13.33 -18.97
N GLU A 47 -14.20 -12.46 -19.19
CA GLU A 47 -12.88 -12.61 -18.56
C GLU A 47 -12.94 -12.15 -17.10
N ILE A 48 -12.43 -12.98 -16.18
CA ILE A 48 -12.30 -12.65 -14.76
C ILE A 48 -10.83 -12.42 -14.44
N TYR A 49 -10.54 -11.27 -13.82
CA TYR A 49 -9.22 -10.95 -13.31
C TYR A 49 -9.23 -10.72 -11.81
N LEU A 50 -8.24 -11.31 -11.14
CA LEU A 50 -7.99 -11.14 -9.71
C LEU A 50 -6.85 -10.14 -9.52
N LYS A 51 -7.16 -8.99 -8.90
CA LYS A 51 -6.14 -8.03 -8.49
C LYS A 51 -5.52 -8.49 -7.17
N PHE A 52 -4.35 -9.12 -7.23
CA PHE A 52 -3.81 -9.85 -6.09
C PHE A 52 -3.04 -8.96 -5.11
N GLU A 53 -3.79 -8.18 -4.33
CA GLU A 53 -3.27 -7.20 -3.36
C GLU A 53 -2.53 -7.82 -2.16
N GLY A 54 -2.63 -9.14 -1.98
CA GLY A 54 -1.89 -9.87 -0.95
C GLY A 54 -0.38 -9.91 -1.18
N GLN A 55 0.11 -9.53 -2.37
CA GLN A 55 1.54 -9.43 -2.66
C GLN A 55 2.17 -8.07 -2.35
N ASN A 56 1.42 -7.16 -1.72
CA ASN A 56 2.01 -5.96 -1.12
C ASN A 56 2.88 -6.33 0.10
N PRO A 57 3.83 -5.48 0.52
CA PRO A 57 4.81 -5.78 1.56
C PRO A 57 4.25 -6.29 2.89
N THR A 58 3.09 -5.79 3.33
CA THR A 58 2.43 -6.23 4.57
C THR A 58 1.24 -7.16 4.33
N GLY A 59 1.08 -7.64 3.10
CA GLY A 59 0.03 -8.59 2.75
C GLY A 59 -1.34 -7.98 2.48
N SER A 60 -1.46 -6.66 2.33
CA SER A 60 -2.74 -6.03 2.03
C SER A 60 -2.63 -4.75 1.20
N PHE A 61 -3.75 -4.34 0.60
CA PHE A 61 -3.84 -3.09 -0.16
C PHE A 61 -3.60 -1.82 0.68
N LYS A 62 -3.61 -1.92 2.01
CA LYS A 62 -3.44 -0.77 2.92
C LYS A 62 -2.09 -0.09 2.71
N ASP A 63 -1.09 -0.83 2.26
CA ASP A 63 0.25 -0.33 1.93
C ASP A 63 0.22 0.82 0.91
N ARG A 64 -0.69 0.74 -0.07
CA ARG A 64 -0.85 1.79 -1.10
C ARG A 64 -1.23 3.14 -0.53
N GLY A 65 -2.06 3.15 0.51
CA GLY A 65 -2.43 4.38 1.21
C GLY A 65 -1.39 4.78 2.25
N MET A 66 -0.83 3.80 2.95
CA MET A 66 0.07 4.03 4.07
C MET A 66 1.40 4.66 3.64
N THR A 67 1.94 4.27 2.49
CA THR A 67 3.11 4.91 1.84
C THR A 67 2.90 6.42 1.70
N VAL A 68 1.73 6.85 1.21
CA VAL A 68 1.38 8.27 1.03
C VAL A 68 1.16 8.94 2.38
N ALA A 69 0.36 8.35 3.26
CA ALA A 69 0.01 8.91 4.56
C ALA A 69 1.25 9.16 5.43
N VAL A 70 2.15 8.17 5.53
CA VAL A 70 3.37 8.29 6.34
C VAL A 70 4.38 9.25 5.69
N SER A 71 4.49 9.26 4.36
CA SER A 71 5.34 10.23 3.66
C SER A 71 4.89 11.67 3.93
N LYS A 72 3.57 11.94 3.91
CA LYS A 72 3.00 13.25 4.22
C LYS A 72 3.12 13.61 5.70
N ALA A 73 2.83 12.68 6.60
CA ALA A 73 3.01 12.91 8.03
C ALA A 73 4.48 13.28 8.35
N LYS A 74 5.44 12.61 7.70
CA LYS A 74 6.87 12.93 7.86
C LYS A 74 7.22 14.30 7.28
N GLU A 75 6.66 14.67 6.14
CA GLU A 75 6.81 16.02 5.55
C GLU A 75 6.30 17.11 6.51
N GLU A 76 5.19 16.86 7.20
CA GLU A 76 4.58 17.78 8.17
C GLU A 76 5.31 17.80 9.53
N GLY A 77 6.42 17.07 9.67
CA GLY A 77 7.22 17.04 10.89
C GLY A 77 6.63 16.18 12.00
N MET A 78 5.69 15.29 11.70
CA MET A 78 5.13 14.37 12.70
C MET A 78 6.17 13.33 13.12
N GLU A 79 6.14 12.96 14.40
CA GLU A 79 7.03 11.93 14.99
C GLU A 79 6.34 10.58 15.20
N ALA A 80 5.02 10.54 15.06
CA ALA A 80 4.20 9.37 15.32
C ALA A 80 3.03 9.25 14.36
N VAL A 81 2.55 8.02 14.18
CA VAL A 81 1.25 7.72 13.55
C VAL A 81 0.40 6.90 14.52
N MET A 82 -0.92 7.04 14.39
CA MET A 82 -1.88 6.28 15.17
C MET A 82 -3.01 5.76 14.29
N CYS A 83 -3.50 4.55 14.57
CA CYS A 83 -4.75 4.06 13.98
C CYS A 83 -5.54 3.21 14.97
N ALA A 84 -6.87 3.27 14.87
CA ALA A 84 -7.77 2.26 15.43
C ALA A 84 -8.12 1.27 14.31
N SER A 85 -7.75 -0.01 14.46
CA SER A 85 -8.01 -1.01 13.42
C SER A 85 -7.89 -2.44 13.93
N THR A 86 -8.70 -3.32 13.36
CA THR A 86 -8.74 -4.75 13.66
C THR A 86 -7.64 -5.59 12.97
N GLY A 87 -6.68 -5.00 12.24
CA GLY A 87 -5.55 -5.80 11.70
C GLY A 87 -4.72 -5.13 10.58
N ASN A 88 -5.15 -5.26 9.33
CA ASN A 88 -4.32 -4.91 8.16
C ASN A 88 -3.81 -3.46 8.15
N THR A 89 -4.65 -2.50 8.57
CA THR A 89 -4.23 -1.10 8.67
C THR A 89 -3.16 -0.93 9.76
N SER A 90 -3.30 -1.64 10.88
CA SER A 90 -2.33 -1.67 11.98
C SER A 90 -0.96 -2.18 11.53
N ALA A 91 -0.95 -3.30 10.81
CA ALA A 91 0.27 -3.91 10.28
C ALA A 91 0.98 -2.96 9.29
N SER A 92 0.22 -2.41 8.35
CA SER A 92 0.73 -1.42 7.39
C SER A 92 1.27 -0.17 8.10
N ALA A 93 0.50 0.44 9.01
CA ALA A 93 0.92 1.64 9.75
C ALA A 93 2.21 1.40 10.52
N SER A 94 2.33 0.25 11.18
CA SER A 94 3.53 -0.12 11.94
C SER A 94 4.74 -0.29 11.03
N ALA A 95 4.60 -0.96 9.89
CA ALA A 95 5.70 -1.19 8.95
C ALA A 95 6.23 0.10 8.32
N TYR A 96 5.33 0.98 7.84
CA TYR A 96 5.74 2.25 7.25
C TYR A 96 6.28 3.23 8.28
N ALA A 97 5.72 3.28 9.50
CA ALA A 97 6.27 4.07 10.59
C ALA A 97 7.69 3.63 10.95
N ALA A 98 7.93 2.31 11.04
CA ALA A 98 9.27 1.78 11.28
C ALA A 98 10.27 2.20 10.19
N LYS A 99 9.87 2.12 8.91
CA LYS A 99 10.68 2.59 7.77
C LYS A 99 10.98 4.09 7.85
N ALA A 100 10.01 4.89 8.31
CA ALA A 100 10.13 6.34 8.48
C ALA A 100 10.82 6.79 9.77
N LYS A 101 11.22 5.83 10.64
CA LYS A 101 11.73 6.09 12.00
C LYS A 101 10.76 6.94 12.82
N MET A 102 9.48 6.60 12.78
CA MET A 102 8.39 7.21 13.54
C MET A 102 7.81 6.22 14.54
N LYS A 103 7.22 6.72 15.62
CA LYS A 103 6.46 5.89 16.57
C LYS A 103 5.15 5.43 15.91
N SER A 104 4.67 4.26 16.28
CA SER A 104 3.37 3.73 15.84
C SER A 104 2.53 3.36 17.05
N PHE A 105 1.31 3.86 17.12
CA PHE A 105 0.33 3.53 18.15
C PHE A 105 -0.88 2.87 17.51
N VAL A 106 -1.23 1.68 17.99
CA VAL A 106 -2.37 0.92 17.47
C VAL A 106 -3.37 0.70 18.60
N VAL A 107 -4.63 1.05 18.33
CA VAL A 107 -5.77 0.65 19.15
C VAL A 107 -6.47 -0.51 18.44
N ILE A 108 -6.54 -1.65 19.11
CA ILE A 108 -7.22 -2.86 18.65
C ILE A 108 -8.51 -3.09 19.43
#